data_AF-U5U2D3-F1
#
_entry.id   AF-U5U2D3-F1
#
_cell.length_a   1.000
_cell.length_b   1.000
_cell.length_c   1.000
_cell.angle_alpha   90.00
_cell.angle_beta   90.00
_cell.angle_gamma   90.00
#
_symmetry.space_group_name_H-M   'P 1'
#
loop_
_entity.id
_entity.type
_entity.pdbx_description
1 polymer ?
#
loop_
_entity_poly.entity_id
_entity_poly.type
_entity_poly.pdbx_seq_one_letter_code
_entity_poly.pdbx_strand_id
1 'polypeptide(L)'
;FHEEDEEIANSYLVWGGIALHYARLYVSIEKQRKLSDFLLAVVKSIFQDMVSMDSLVTKIMNFAQRLVDADRASLFLLDGKNRELYARIFDVKGNESECDSDT
;
A
#
# COMPACT_ATOMS: atom_id res chain seq x y z
N PHE A 1 8.02 -37.40 -51.30
CA PHE A 1 8.61 -37.08 -49.99
C PHE A 1 10.08 -37.39 -50.12
N HIS A 2 10.84 -36.36 -50.44
CA HIS A 2 12.30 -36.43 -50.52
C HIS A 2 12.89 -35.98 -49.19
N GLU A 3 14.15 -36.34 -48.93
CA GLU A 3 14.87 -36.09 -47.67
C GLU A 3 14.91 -34.59 -47.30
N GLU A 4 14.92 -33.70 -48.31
CA GLU A 4 14.84 -32.24 -48.13
C GLU A 4 13.49 -31.78 -47.53
N ASP A 5 12.37 -32.44 -47.87
CA ASP A 5 11.05 -32.08 -47.33
C ASP A 5 10.98 -32.36 -45.81
N GLU A 6 11.66 -33.42 -45.37
CA GLU A 6 11.73 -33.82 -43.97
C GLU A 6 12.58 -32.83 -43.15
N GLU A 7 13.71 -32.38 -43.70
CA GLU A 7 14.59 -31.40 -43.05
C GLU A 7 13.91 -30.03 -42.89
N ILE A 8 13.17 -29.59 -43.91
CA ILE A 8 12.40 -28.33 -43.87
C ILE A 8 11.26 -28.43 -42.83
N ALA A 9 10.51 -29.53 -42.83
CA ALA A 9 9.45 -29.77 -41.85
C ALA A 9 10.00 -29.79 -40.42
N ASN A 10 11.12 -30.45 -40.20
CA ASN A 10 11.77 -30.53 -38.88
C ASN A 10 12.24 -29.13 -38.41
N SER A 11 12.80 -28.34 -39.32
CA SER A 11 13.18 -26.96 -39.03
C SER A 11 11.98 -26.11 -38.58
N TYR A 12 10.86 -26.17 -39.30
CA TYR A 12 9.64 -25.44 -38.91
C TYR A 12 9.05 -25.92 -37.58
N LEU A 13 9.14 -27.22 -37.28
CA LEU A 13 8.73 -27.76 -35.98
C LEU A 13 9.57 -27.21 -34.83
N VAL A 14 10.89 -27.07 -35.02
CA VAL A 14 11.78 -26.46 -34.02
C VAL A 14 11.40 -25.00 -33.77
N TRP A 15 11.19 -24.21 -34.83
CA TRP A 15 10.75 -22.80 -34.69
C TRP A 15 9.37 -22.68 -34.04
N GLY A 16 8.42 -23.54 -34.41
CA GLY A 16 7.11 -23.62 -33.79
C GLY A 16 7.19 -23.96 -32.30
N GLY A 17 8.08 -24.88 -31.92
CA GLY A 17 8.35 -25.24 -30.53
C GLY A 17 8.91 -24.07 -29.72
N ILE A 18 9.88 -23.33 -30.28
CA ILE A 18 10.47 -22.14 -29.65
C ILE A 18 9.41 -21.04 -29.48
N ALA A 19 8.61 -20.75 -30.52
CA ALA A 19 7.55 -19.75 -30.47
C ALA A 19 6.48 -20.10 -29.42
N LEU A 20 6.06 -21.37 -29.37
CA LEU A 20 5.12 -21.86 -28.35
C LEU A 20 5.71 -21.77 -26.94
N HIS A 21 7.00 -22.07 -26.78
CA HIS A 21 7.70 -21.92 -25.52
C HIS A 21 7.74 -20.46 -25.06
N TYR A 22 8.06 -19.52 -25.96
CA TYR A 22 8.02 -18.09 -25.66
C TYR A 22 6.63 -17.59 -25.29
N ALA A 23 5.58 -18.05 -25.99
CA ALA A 23 4.21 -17.70 -25.64
C ALA A 23 3.87 -18.15 -24.21
N ARG A 24 4.26 -19.37 -23.83
CA ARG A 24 4.08 -19.87 -22.45
C ARG A 24 4.87 -19.06 -21.43
N LEU A 25 6.12 -18.73 -21.74
CA LEU A 25 6.98 -17.93 -20.87
C LEU A 25 6.39 -16.53 -20.67
N TYR A 26 5.92 -15.88 -21.74
CA TYR A 26 5.30 -14.56 -21.67
C TYR A 26 4.08 -14.56 -20.75
N VAL A 27 3.19 -15.54 -20.88
CA VAL A 27 2.02 -15.68 -19.99
C VAL A 27 2.44 -15.86 -18.53
N SER A 28 3.51 -16.61 -18.26
CA SER A 28 4.02 -16.79 -16.90
C SER A 28 4.60 -15.50 -16.31
N ILE A 29 5.34 -14.73 -17.11
CA ILE A 29 5.92 -13.44 -16.72
C ILE A 29 4.81 -12.43 -16.49
N GLU A 30 3.79 -12.40 -17.33
CA GLU A 30 2.65 -11.48 -17.18
C GLU A 30 1.89 -11.73 -15.88
N LYS A 31 1.67 -13.00 -15.51
CA LYS A 31 1.07 -13.38 -14.23
C LYS A 31 1.92 -12.91 -13.04
N GLN A 32 3.23 -13.16 -13.07
CA GLN A 32 4.14 -12.71 -12.02
C GLN A 32 4.16 -11.18 -11.90
N ARG A 33 4.17 -10.47 -13.03
CA ARG A 33 4.14 -9.00 -13.06
C ARG A 33 2.86 -8.45 -12.47
N LYS A 34 1.69 -9.01 -12.81
CA LYS A 34 0.39 -8.63 -12.21
C LYS A 34 0.39 -8.79 -10.68
N LEU A 35 0.95 -9.89 -10.17
CA LEU A 35 1.08 -10.09 -8.73
C LEU A 35 2.02 -9.08 -8.07
N SER A 36 3.16 -8.79 -8.71
CA SER A 36 4.11 -7.79 -8.21
C SER A 36 3.50 -6.39 -8.18
N ASP A 37 2.78 -5.99 -9.24
CA ASP A 37 2.11 -4.70 -9.32
C ASP A 37 1.01 -4.56 -8.26
N PHE A 38 0.25 -5.64 -8.03
CA PHE A 38 -0.74 -5.70 -6.95
C PHE A 38 -0.11 -5.55 -5.57
N LEU A 39 0.98 -6.28 -5.29
CA LEU A 39 1.68 -6.19 -4.01
C LEU A 39 2.24 -4.79 -3.78
N LEU A 40 2.84 -4.17 -4.82
CA LEU A 40 3.30 -2.78 -4.74
C LEU A 40 2.15 -1.80 -4.47
N ALA A 41 0.98 -2.00 -5.09
CA ALA A 41 -0.19 -1.16 -4.84
C ALA A 41 -0.66 -1.29 -3.38
N VAL A 42 -0.73 -2.51 -2.83
CA VAL A 42 -1.09 -2.76 -1.43
C VAL A 42 -0.08 -2.12 -0.48
N VAL A 43 1.22 -2.34 -0.72
CA VAL A 43 2.30 -1.76 0.08
C VAL A 43 2.23 -0.23 0.05
N LYS A 44 2.04 0.35 -1.15
CA LYS A 44 1.87 1.80 -1.32
C LYS A 44 0.63 2.30 -0.58
N SER A 45 -0.49 1.57 -0.60
CA SER A 45 -1.70 1.94 0.15
C SER A 45 -1.45 1.93 1.65
N ILE A 46 -0.79 0.90 2.20
CA ILE A 46 -0.45 0.82 3.63
C ILE A 46 0.47 1.96 4.03
N PHE A 47 1.50 2.26 3.22
CA PHE A 47 2.38 3.39 3.48
C PHE A 47 1.66 4.72 3.32
N GLN A 48 0.76 4.87 2.35
CA GLN A 48 -0.05 6.08 2.18
C GLN A 48 -1.06 6.29 3.32
N ASP A 49 -1.64 5.22 3.87
CA ASP A 49 -2.46 5.29 5.10
C ASP A 49 -1.60 5.58 6.35
N MET A 50 -0.30 5.25 6.30
CA MET A 50 0.71 5.61 7.31
C MET A 50 1.30 7.02 7.11
N VAL A 51 1.10 7.68 5.95
CA VAL A 51 1.83 8.90 5.51
C VAL A 51 1.47 10.16 6.29
N SER A 52 0.38 10.17 7.06
CA SER A 52 0.11 11.31 7.94
C SER A 52 0.48 10.92 9.36
N MET A 53 1.70 11.30 9.78
CA MET A 53 2.08 11.27 11.20
C MET A 53 1.02 11.99 12.04
N ASP A 54 0.40 13.04 11.50
CA ASP A 54 -0.70 13.76 12.13
C ASP A 54 -1.96 12.89 12.31
N SER A 55 -2.32 12.07 11.32
CA SER A 55 -3.46 11.14 11.40
C SER A 55 -3.20 9.98 12.37
N LEU A 56 -1.97 9.47 12.41
CA LEU A 56 -1.58 8.43 13.37
C LEU A 56 -1.59 8.96 14.80
N VAL A 57 -0.98 10.13 15.01
CA VAL A 57 -0.94 10.80 16.32
C VAL A 57 -2.36 11.13 16.78
N THR A 58 -3.24 11.60 15.89
CA THR A 58 -4.65 11.85 16.18
C THR A 58 -5.38 10.58 16.60
N LYS A 59 -5.17 9.45 15.90
CA LYS A 59 -5.78 8.16 16.27
C LYS A 59 -5.31 7.69 17.65
N ILE A 60 -4.00 7.72 17.92
CA ILE A 60 -3.43 7.31 19.21
C ILE A 60 -3.99 8.18 20.34
N MET A 61 -4.06 9.50 20.14
CA MET A 61 -4.57 10.43 21.15
C MET A 61 -6.05 10.18 21.47
N ASN A 62 -6.88 9.96 20.44
CA ASN A 62 -8.29 9.59 20.61
C ASN A 62 -8.47 8.28 21.40
N PHE A 63 -7.66 7.26 21.09
CA PHE A 63 -7.69 6.00 21.84
C PHE A 63 -7.27 6.18 23.29
N ALA A 64 -6.17 6.91 23.54
CA ALA A 64 -5.69 7.19 24.88
C ALA A 64 -6.72 7.97 25.71
N GLN A 65 -7.33 9.00 25.12
CA GLN A 65 -8.37 9.82 25.75
C GLN A 65 -9.58 8.98 26.20
N ARG A 66 -10.09 8.12 25.30
CA ARG A 66 -11.21 7.22 25.61
C ARG A 66 -10.85 6.18 26.67
N LEU A 67 -9.61 5.69 26.66
CA LEU A 67 -9.15 4.71 27.64
C LEU A 67 -9.13 5.28 29.07
N VAL A 68 -8.87 6.58 29.21
CA VAL A 68 -8.78 7.27 30.52
C VAL A 68 -10.02 8.11 30.86
N ASP A 69 -11.06 8.06 30.03
CA ASP A 69 -12.30 8.82 30.17
C ASP A 69 -12.08 10.33 30.42
N ALA A 70 -11.17 10.93 29.65
CA ALA A 70 -10.81 12.34 29.77
C ALA A 70 -11.55 13.22 28.76
N ASP A 71 -12.00 14.39 29.20
CA ASP A 71 -12.66 15.39 28.35
C ASP A 71 -11.73 16.00 27.30
N ARG A 72 -10.44 16.19 27.65
CA ARG A 72 -9.43 16.81 26.78
C ARG A 72 -8.10 16.11 26.93
N ALA A 73 -7.39 15.97 25.81
CA ALA A 73 -6.06 15.39 25.79
C ALA A 73 -5.16 16.14 24.78
N SER A 74 -3.90 16.39 25.17
CA SER A 74 -2.91 17.09 24.34
C SER A 74 -1.60 16.31 24.29
N LEU A 75 -0.94 16.32 23.13
CA LEU A 75 0.38 15.69 22.93
C LEU A 75 1.47 16.75 22.73
N PHE A 76 2.49 16.70 23.58
CA PHE A 76 3.69 17.52 23.49
C PHE A 76 4.88 16.67 23.07
N LEU A 77 5.61 17.14 22.07
CA LEU A 77 6.83 16.52 21.58
C LEU A 77 8.04 17.32 22.07
N LEU A 78 9.02 16.63 22.64
CA LEU A 78 10.27 17.23 23.12
C LEU A 78 11.26 17.33 21.97
N ASP A 79 11.71 18.55 21.64
CA ASP A 79 12.86 18.74 20.76
C ASP A 79 14.16 18.67 21.57
N GLY A 80 14.93 17.61 21.35
CA GLY A 80 16.19 17.38 22.04
C GLY A 80 17.30 18.41 21.71
N LYS A 81 17.17 19.19 20.63
CA LYS A 81 18.16 20.21 20.26
C LYS A 81 17.99 21.50 21.06
N ASN A 82 16.76 21.99 21.12
CA ASN A 82 16.45 23.26 21.78
C ASN A 82 15.98 23.06 23.23
N ARG A 83 15.72 21.81 23.66
CA ARG A 83 15.11 21.45 24.95
C ARG A 83 13.75 22.12 25.16
N GLU A 84 13.01 22.31 24.07
CA GLU A 84 11.69 22.93 24.07
C GLU A 84 10.61 21.88 23.76
N LEU A 85 9.41 22.11 24.27
CA LEU A 85 8.24 21.29 23.98
C LEU A 85 7.38 22.01 22.95
N TYR A 86 7.07 21.35 21.84
CA TYR A 86 6.06 21.83 20.91
C TYR A 86 4.85 20.92 20.92
N ALA A 87 3.66 21.54 20.92
CA ALA A 87 2.41 20.78 20.86
C ALA A 87 2.06 20.47 19.41
N ARG A 88 1.80 19.20 19.12
CA ARG A 88 1.35 18.78 17.78
C ARG A 88 -0.17 18.75 17.67
N ILE A 89 -0.85 18.40 18.77
CA ILE A 89 -2.31 18.37 18.87
C ILE A 89 -2.70 19.03 20.19
N PHE A 90 -3.50 20.08 20.08
CA PHE A 90 -4.15 20.74 21.20
C PHE A 90 -5.63 20.41 21.16
N ASP A 91 -6.17 19.95 22.29
CA ASP A 91 -7.61 19.91 22.53
C ASP A 91 -8.41 19.00 21.58
N VAL A 92 -8.12 17.69 21.63
CA VAL A 92 -9.05 16.69 21.06
C VAL A 92 -10.31 16.70 21.93
N LYS A 93 -11.31 17.50 21.55
CA LYS A 93 -12.64 17.42 22.15
C LYS A 93 -13.18 16.03 21.85
N GLY A 94 -13.64 15.32 22.88
CA GLY A 94 -14.40 14.10 22.67
C GLY A 94 -15.57 14.45 21.74
N ASN A 95 -15.63 13.86 20.55
CA ASN A 95 -16.79 14.00 19.68
C ASN A 95 -17.98 13.32 20.39
N GLU A 96 -18.64 14.05 21.29
CA GLU A 96 -20.07 13.94 21.48
C GLU A 96 -20.72 14.41 20.19
N SER A 97 -21.68 13.62 19.74
CA SER A 97 -22.43 13.84 18.52
C SER A 97 -23.11 15.21 18.58
N GLU A 98 -22.70 16.17 17.75
CA GLU A 98 -23.59 17.25 17.32
C GLU A 98 -24.63 16.63 16.38
N CYS A 99 -25.62 15.96 16.96
CA CYS A 99 -26.97 15.89 16.41
C CYS A 99 -27.80 16.95 17.17
N ASP A 100 -28.45 17.81 16.39
CA ASP A 100 -29.43 18.86 16.73
C ASP A 100 -28.95 20.11 17.47
N SER A 101 -28.94 21.26 16.77
CA SER A 101 -30.09 22.18 16.78
C SER A 101 -29.92 23.38 15.85
N ASP A 102 -30.97 23.63 15.07
CA ASP A 102 -31.48 24.90 14.54
C ASP A 102 -30.89 25.51 13.24
N THR A 103 -31.58 25.23 12.14
CA THR A 103 -32.06 26.26 11.20
C THR A 103 -33.56 26.09 10.97
#